data_AF-A0A7S2D0Q1-F1
#
_entry.id   AF-A0A7S2D0Q1-F1
#
_cell.length_a   1.000
_cell.length_b   1.000
_cell.length_c   1.000
_cell.angle_alpha   90.00
_cell.angle_beta   90.00
_cell.angle_gamma   90.00
#
_symmetry.space_group_name_H-M   'P 1'
#
loop_
_entity.id
_entity.type
_entity.pdbx_description
1 polymer ?
#
loop_
_entity_poly.entity_id
_entity_poly.type
_entity_poly.pdbx_seq_one_letter_code
_entity_poly.pdbx_strand_id
1 'polypeptide(L)'
;MRSITVGRRFSQPHAERALCCRLADFQPQTRGLAALPAPYRIHHPTMLCTAIKLDESVIGTLGEAGRHADFSEVRCLCWAAGDAHAELIDGFSGALDPSGLSSRVSPASKLQHFLALWRDAYECRLLPASLSASAPPAEVLEESLRQALHAFR
;
A
#
# COMPACT_ATOMS: atom_id res chain seq x y z
N MET A 1 11.37 -0.02 1.08
CA MET A 1 11.39 1.41 1.46
C MET A 1 12.67 1.70 2.23
N ARG A 2 13.57 2.56 1.73
CA ARG A 2 14.87 2.84 2.40
C ARG A 2 14.74 3.87 3.52
N SER A 3 13.91 4.89 3.33
CA SER A 3 13.64 5.93 4.30
C SER A 3 12.14 6.24 4.40
N ILE A 4 11.74 6.86 5.50
CA ILE A 4 10.45 7.51 5.70
C ILE A 4 10.69 8.93 6.20
N THR A 5 9.94 9.88 5.66
CA THR A 5 10.01 11.28 6.06
C THR A 5 8.65 11.71 6.59
N VAL A 6 8.61 12.25 7.81
CA VAL A 6 7.38 12.67 8.49
C VAL A 6 7.38 14.18 8.62
N GLY A 7 6.38 14.84 8.02
CA GLY A 7 6.32 16.29 7.93
C GLY A 7 5.87 17.00 9.21
N ARG A 8 5.07 16.34 10.05
CA ARG A 8 4.51 16.88 11.31
C ARG A 8 4.34 15.75 12.31
N ARG A 9 4.38 16.08 13.62
CA ARG A 9 4.22 15.11 14.74
C ARG A 9 5.24 13.95 14.71
N PHE A 10 6.44 14.19 14.20
CA PHE A 10 7.49 13.17 14.25
C PHE A 10 7.90 12.89 15.69
N SER A 11 7.86 11.62 16.06
CA SER A 11 8.53 11.10 17.25
C SER A 11 9.18 9.79 16.88
N GLN A 12 10.52 9.79 16.89
CA GLN A 12 11.31 8.62 16.57
C GLN A 12 10.88 7.36 17.33
N PRO A 13 10.76 7.34 18.68
CA PRO A 13 10.34 6.12 19.37
C PRO A 13 8.94 5.63 18.99
N HIS A 14 8.03 6.54 18.60
CA HIS A 14 6.70 6.15 18.12
C HIS A 14 6.74 5.60 16.69
N ALA A 15 7.50 6.24 15.79
CA ALA A 15 7.67 5.80 14.41
C ALA A 15 8.37 4.43 14.36
N GLU A 16 9.44 4.24 15.12
CA GLU A 16 10.16 2.98 15.26
C GLU A 16 9.24 1.86 15.72
N ARG A 17 8.47 2.08 16.78
CA ARG A 17 7.50 1.11 17.30
C ARG A 17 6.42 0.78 16.26
N ALA A 18 5.88 1.77 15.56
CA ALA A 18 4.80 1.58 14.59
C ALA A 18 5.25 0.82 13.32
N LEU A 19 6.47 1.11 12.85
CA LEU A 19 6.97 0.59 11.57
C LEU A 19 7.67 -0.76 11.68
N CYS A 20 8.48 -0.99 12.72
CA CYS A 20 9.36 -2.17 12.77
C CYS A 20 9.64 -2.72 14.16
N CYS A 21 9.99 -1.90 15.15
CA CYS A 21 10.61 -2.36 16.40
C CYS A 21 9.66 -3.17 17.28
N ARG A 22 8.34 -2.98 17.18
CA ARG A 22 7.37 -3.83 17.90
C ARG A 22 7.37 -5.29 17.44
N LEU A 23 7.96 -5.57 16.26
CA LEU A 23 8.07 -6.90 15.69
C LEU A 23 9.49 -7.47 15.82
N ALA A 24 10.44 -6.74 16.43
CA ALA A 24 11.83 -7.19 16.52
C ALA A 24 11.97 -8.52 17.30
N ASP A 25 11.16 -8.70 18.34
CA ASP A 25 11.09 -9.93 19.15
C ASP A 25 9.97 -10.87 18.70
N PHE A 26 9.39 -10.64 17.52
CA PHE A 26 8.32 -11.50 17.00
C PHE A 26 8.89 -12.87 16.64
N GLN A 27 8.65 -13.85 17.50
CA GLN A 27 8.92 -15.27 17.26
C GLN A 27 7.62 -15.99 16.88
N PRO A 28 7.25 -16.05 15.60
CA PRO A 28 6.03 -16.69 15.14
C PRO A 28 6.16 -18.21 15.09
N GLN A 29 6.54 -18.84 16.21
CA GLN A 29 6.55 -20.29 16.32
C GLN A 29 5.13 -20.88 16.17
N THR A 30 4.09 -20.09 16.47
CA THR A 30 2.68 -20.49 16.42
C THR A 30 1.95 -20.15 15.11
N ARG A 31 2.59 -19.46 14.15
CA ARG A 31 1.98 -19.08 12.85
C ARG A 31 2.86 -19.41 11.62
N GLY A 32 3.74 -20.41 11.71
CA GLY A 32 4.48 -20.93 10.55
C GLY A 32 5.51 -19.98 9.92
N LEU A 33 5.86 -18.87 10.57
CA LEU A 33 6.82 -17.88 10.06
C LEU A 33 8.18 -18.00 10.79
N ALA A 34 8.56 -19.20 11.22
CA ALA A 34 9.71 -19.48 12.10
C ALA A 34 11.04 -18.85 11.63
N ALA A 35 11.16 -18.54 10.35
CA ALA A 35 12.00 -17.47 9.81
C ALA A 35 11.35 -16.95 8.52
N LEU A 36 11.43 -15.65 8.24
CA LEU A 36 11.06 -15.14 6.92
C LEU A 36 12.01 -15.76 5.87
N PRO A 37 11.52 -16.30 4.74
CA PRO A 37 12.39 -16.84 3.71
C PRO A 37 13.28 -15.73 3.15
N ALA A 38 14.51 -16.04 2.75
CA ALA A 38 15.35 -15.06 2.06
C ALA A 38 14.66 -14.58 0.77
N PRO A 39 14.71 -13.27 0.42
CA PRO A 39 15.46 -12.18 1.06
C PRO A 39 14.64 -11.36 2.08
N TYR A 40 13.49 -11.86 2.52
CA TYR A 40 12.55 -11.12 3.36
C TYR A 40 13.07 -10.99 4.80
N ARG A 41 12.96 -9.77 5.35
CA ARG A 41 13.36 -9.45 6.71
C ARG A 41 12.59 -8.24 7.23
N ILE A 42 12.54 -8.09 8.55
CA ILE A 42 12.08 -6.83 9.15
C ILE A 42 13.10 -5.75 8.75
N HIS A 43 12.62 -4.72 8.04
CA HIS A 43 13.44 -3.61 7.58
C HIS A 43 13.22 -2.41 8.50
N HIS A 44 14.30 -1.91 9.11
CA HIS A 44 14.29 -0.67 9.88
C HIS A 44 14.72 0.49 8.96
N PRO A 45 13.79 1.31 8.42
CA PRO A 45 14.15 2.41 7.51
C PRO A 45 14.78 3.58 8.26
N THR A 46 15.55 4.41 7.55
CA THR A 46 15.96 5.72 8.08
C THR A 46 14.72 6.60 8.29
N MET A 47 14.54 7.14 9.48
CA MET A 47 13.38 7.98 9.83
C MET A 47 13.82 9.43 9.93
N LEU A 48 13.19 10.29 9.12
CA LEU A 48 13.53 11.70 9.01
C LEU A 48 12.33 12.57 9.41
N CYS A 49 12.61 13.68 10.08
CA CYS A 49 11.68 14.78 10.25
C CYS A 49 11.99 15.86 9.20
N THR A 50 10.99 16.47 8.59
CA THR A 50 11.26 17.62 7.71
C THR A 50 11.64 18.84 8.55
N ALA A 51 12.70 19.55 8.15
CA ALA A 51 13.09 20.81 8.78
C ALA A 51 12.14 21.96 8.42
N ILE A 52 11.43 21.82 7.31
CA ILE A 52 10.42 22.76 6.80
C ILE A 52 9.07 22.05 6.92
N LYS A 53 8.05 22.75 7.42
CA LYS A 53 6.70 22.19 7.40
C LYS A 53 6.28 22.08 5.93
N LEU A 54 5.91 20.87 5.49
CA LEU A 54 5.42 20.65 4.12
C LEU A 54 4.03 21.28 3.87
N ASP A 55 3.42 21.76 4.94
CA ASP A 55 2.13 22.41 4.98
C ASP A 55 2.22 23.48 6.06
N GLU A 56 1.83 24.73 5.76
CA GLU A 56 1.76 25.83 6.73
C GLU A 56 0.34 26.01 7.31
N SER A 57 -0.62 25.22 6.83
CA SER A 57 -1.99 25.27 7.33
C SER A 57 -2.06 24.94 8.82
N VAL A 58 -2.99 25.57 9.53
CA VAL A 58 -3.31 25.16 10.89
C VAL A 58 -4.08 23.85 10.79
N ILE A 59 -3.69 22.84 11.58
CA ILE A 59 -4.48 21.62 11.71
C ILE A 59 -5.85 22.07 12.20
N GLY A 60 -6.88 21.94 11.37
CA GLY A 60 -8.26 22.08 11.82
C GLY A 60 -8.44 21.16 13.02
N THR A 61 -8.92 21.68 14.13
CA THR A 61 -9.15 20.86 15.32
C THR A 61 -10.64 20.78 15.60
N LEU A 62 -11.14 19.56 15.76
CA LEU A 62 -12.53 19.28 16.13
C LEU A 62 -12.60 18.55 17.48
N GLY A 63 -13.80 18.48 18.07
CA GLY A 63 -14.07 17.81 19.35
C GLY A 63 -13.70 18.63 20.59
N GLU A 64 -13.68 17.98 21.76
CA GLU A 64 -13.51 18.66 23.06
C GLU A 64 -12.20 19.46 23.12
N ALA A 65 -12.34 20.77 23.31
CA ALA A 65 -11.25 21.73 23.47
C ALA A 65 -10.21 21.77 22.33
N GLY A 66 -10.59 21.41 21.10
CA GLY A 66 -9.68 21.48 19.95
C GLY A 66 -8.49 20.51 20.03
N ARG A 67 -8.66 19.37 20.71
CA ARG A 67 -7.57 18.39 20.90
C ARG A 67 -7.43 17.37 19.78
N HIS A 68 -8.44 17.21 18.93
CA HIS A 68 -8.44 16.18 17.88
C HIS A 68 -8.21 16.82 16.52
N ALA A 69 -7.40 16.15 15.69
CA ALA A 69 -7.26 16.56 14.29
C ALA A 69 -8.58 16.40 13.56
N ASP A 70 -8.89 17.37 12.70
CA ASP A 70 -10.03 17.34 11.81
C ASP A 70 -9.73 16.40 10.63
N PHE A 71 -10.56 15.37 10.49
CA PHE A 71 -10.52 14.39 9.40
C PHE A 71 -11.77 14.49 8.51
N SER A 72 -12.42 15.66 8.47
CA SER A 72 -13.59 15.92 7.62
C SER A 72 -13.24 16.05 6.13
N GLU A 73 -11.98 16.30 5.80
CA GLU A 73 -11.50 16.26 4.42
C GLU A 73 -11.54 14.81 3.91
N VAL A 74 -12.52 14.52 3.07
CA VAL A 74 -12.71 13.19 2.47
C VAL A 74 -11.97 13.04 1.15
N ARG A 75 -11.49 14.13 0.53
CA ARG A 75 -10.82 14.04 -0.77
C ARG A 75 -9.47 13.33 -0.62
N CYS A 76 -9.28 12.29 -1.41
CA CYS A 76 -8.02 11.58 -1.56
C CYS A 76 -7.50 11.80 -2.98
N LEU A 77 -6.29 12.35 -3.10
CA LEU A 77 -5.66 12.60 -4.39
C LEU A 77 -4.64 11.51 -4.70
N CYS A 78 -4.78 10.87 -5.86
CA CYS A 78 -3.81 9.89 -6.35
C CYS A 78 -3.16 10.37 -7.64
N TRP A 79 -1.84 10.52 -7.63
CA TRP A 79 -1.04 10.90 -8.80
C TRP A 79 0.21 10.02 -8.87
N ALA A 80 0.59 9.63 -10.09
CA ALA A 80 1.83 8.93 -10.39
C ALA A 80 2.58 9.65 -11.52
N ALA A 81 3.90 9.45 -11.58
CA ALA A 81 4.70 10.03 -12.64
C ALA A 81 4.20 9.55 -14.02
N GLY A 82 3.97 10.50 -14.92
CA GLY A 82 3.39 10.27 -16.25
C GLY A 82 1.89 10.60 -16.35
N ASP A 83 1.19 10.72 -15.22
CA ASP A 83 -0.21 11.16 -15.23
C ASP A 83 -0.30 12.66 -15.54
N ALA A 84 -1.20 13.03 -16.45
CA ALA A 84 -1.48 14.42 -16.77
C ALA A 84 -2.12 15.17 -15.58
N HIS A 85 -2.99 14.49 -14.82
CA HIS A 85 -3.73 15.04 -13.69
C HIS A 85 -3.87 14.00 -12.58
N ALA A 86 -4.10 14.45 -11.34
CA ALA A 86 -4.40 13.56 -10.22
C ALA A 86 -5.84 13.01 -10.32
N GLU A 87 -6.04 11.76 -9.91
CA GLU A 87 -7.38 11.22 -9.63
C GLU A 87 -7.88 11.76 -8.30
N LEU A 88 -9.13 12.23 -8.30
CA LEU A 88 -9.86 12.59 -7.09
C LEU A 88 -10.71 11.39 -6.66
N ILE A 89 -10.41 10.85 -5.49
CA ILE A 89 -11.09 9.71 -4.89
C ILE A 89 -11.86 10.23 -3.67
N ASP A 90 -13.14 9.89 -3.57
CA ASP A 90 -13.91 10.07 -2.35
C ASP A 90 -13.43 9.08 -1.28
N GLY A 91 -12.88 9.59 -0.19
CA GLY A 91 -12.32 8.80 0.90
C GLY A 91 -13.35 7.98 1.68
N PHE A 92 -14.65 8.26 1.50
CA PHE A 92 -15.72 7.47 2.10
C PHE A 92 -16.09 6.25 1.23
N SER A 93 -16.39 6.47 -0.05
CA SER A 93 -16.79 5.39 -0.97
C SER A 93 -15.61 4.63 -1.59
N GLY A 94 -14.43 5.25 -1.66
CA GLY A 94 -13.28 4.75 -2.40
C GLY A 94 -13.44 4.86 -3.93
N ALA A 95 -14.50 5.51 -4.41
CA ALA A 95 -14.78 5.72 -5.82
C ALA A 95 -14.26 7.08 -6.30
N LEU A 96 -14.13 7.25 -7.62
CA LEU A 96 -13.77 8.52 -8.24
C LEU A 96 -14.91 9.53 -8.09
N ASP A 97 -14.56 10.75 -7.66
CA ASP A 97 -15.49 11.88 -7.58
C ASP A 97 -15.40 12.72 -8.88
N PRO A 98 -16.51 13.03 -9.58
CA PRO A 98 -17.91 12.72 -9.30
C PRO A 98 -18.47 11.50 -10.05
N SER A 99 -17.62 10.78 -10.80
CA SER A 99 -18.10 9.74 -11.73
C SER A 99 -18.65 8.49 -11.05
N GLY A 100 -18.27 8.24 -9.79
CA GLY A 100 -18.60 7.01 -9.06
C GLY A 100 -17.87 5.76 -9.58
N LEU A 101 -16.94 5.91 -10.53
CA LEU A 101 -16.19 4.81 -11.11
C LEU A 101 -15.07 4.33 -10.17
N SER A 102 -14.53 3.14 -10.44
CA SER A 102 -13.40 2.62 -9.67
C SER A 102 -12.11 3.36 -9.99
N SER A 103 -11.32 3.70 -8.97
CA SER A 103 -9.99 4.29 -9.14
C SER A 103 -8.99 3.29 -9.74
N ARG A 104 -7.95 3.81 -10.42
CA ARG A 104 -6.83 3.00 -10.92
C ARG A 104 -6.04 2.29 -9.81
N VAL A 105 -6.18 2.73 -8.56
CA VAL A 105 -5.59 2.08 -7.38
C VAL A 105 -6.52 1.09 -6.69
N SER A 106 -7.72 0.86 -7.23
CA SER A 106 -8.63 -0.16 -6.72
C SER A 106 -8.02 -1.57 -6.83
N PRO A 107 -8.42 -2.52 -5.96
CA PRO A 107 -7.96 -3.91 -6.06
C PRO A 107 -8.18 -4.53 -7.43
N ALA A 108 -9.33 -4.25 -8.07
CA ALA A 108 -9.66 -4.74 -9.40
C ALA A 108 -8.70 -4.19 -10.45
N SER A 109 -8.45 -2.88 -10.45
CA SER A 109 -7.50 -2.26 -11.39
C SER A 109 -6.07 -2.74 -11.17
N LYS A 110 -5.64 -2.96 -9.92
CA LYS A 110 -4.31 -3.52 -9.63
C LYS A 110 -4.17 -4.97 -10.08
N LEU A 111 -5.21 -5.79 -9.91
CA LEU A 111 -5.24 -7.16 -10.41
C LEU A 111 -5.15 -7.17 -11.95
N GLN A 112 -5.91 -6.32 -12.64
CA GLN A 112 -5.87 -6.24 -14.10
C GLN A 112 -4.47 -5.84 -14.61
N HIS A 113 -3.83 -4.85 -13.99
CA HIS A 113 -2.45 -4.49 -14.33
C HIS A 113 -1.46 -5.65 -14.09
N PHE A 114 -1.61 -6.35 -12.96
CA PHE A 114 -0.78 -7.51 -12.67
C PHE A 114 -0.96 -8.62 -13.71
N LEU A 115 -2.19 -8.94 -14.11
CA LEU A 115 -2.48 -9.97 -15.11
C LEU A 115 -1.94 -9.60 -16.49
N ALA A 116 -2.00 -8.32 -16.87
CA ALA A 116 -1.38 -7.84 -18.10
C ALA A 116 0.14 -8.05 -18.08
N LEU A 117 0.81 -7.64 -17.00
CA LEU A 117 2.25 -7.86 -16.82
C LEU A 117 2.63 -9.35 -16.78
N TRP A 118 1.79 -10.17 -16.13
CA TRP A 118 1.98 -11.62 -16.09
C TRP A 118 1.91 -12.24 -17.48
N ARG A 119 0.92 -11.85 -18.29
CA ARG A 119 0.75 -12.31 -19.66
C ARG A 119 1.97 -11.95 -20.51
N ASP A 120 2.39 -10.68 -20.49
CA ASP A 120 3.56 -10.22 -21.24
C ASP A 120 4.83 -10.99 -20.84
N ALA A 121 5.04 -11.19 -19.53
CA ALA A 121 6.18 -11.94 -19.03
C ALA A 121 6.12 -13.43 -19.40
N TYR A 122 4.93 -14.04 -19.41
CA TYR A 122 4.71 -15.42 -19.82
C TYR A 122 5.02 -15.59 -21.31
N GLU A 123 4.46 -14.74 -22.16
CA GLU A 123 4.66 -14.77 -23.62
C GLU A 123 6.14 -14.53 -23.99
N CYS A 124 6.82 -13.62 -23.29
CA CYS A 124 8.24 -13.35 -23.49
C CYS A 124 9.17 -14.36 -22.81
N ARG A 125 8.64 -15.38 -22.11
CA ARG A 125 9.41 -16.35 -21.31
C ARG A 125 10.36 -15.69 -20.30
N LEU A 126 9.95 -14.57 -19.73
CA LEU A 126 10.67 -13.81 -18.71
C LEU A 126 10.26 -14.20 -17.28
N LEU A 127 9.41 -15.21 -17.14
CA LEU A 127 9.02 -15.69 -15.83
C LEU A 127 10.24 -16.26 -15.08
N PRO A 128 10.37 -15.98 -13.77
CA PRO A 128 11.42 -16.54 -12.94
C PRO A 128 11.49 -18.07 -13.06
N ALA A 129 12.70 -18.62 -13.06
CA ALA A 129 12.91 -20.07 -13.07
C ALA A 129 12.19 -20.79 -11.91
N SER A 130 11.99 -20.10 -10.78
CA SER A 130 11.21 -20.60 -9.63
C SER A 130 9.72 -20.81 -9.92
N LEU A 131 9.19 -20.27 -11.01
CA LEU A 131 7.78 -20.38 -11.44
C LEU A 131 7.62 -21.24 -12.72
N SER A 132 8.68 -21.41 -13.51
CA SER A 132 8.64 -21.78 -14.94
C SER A 132 8.14 -23.19 -15.30
N ALA A 133 7.91 -24.11 -14.35
CA ALA A 133 7.49 -25.48 -14.68
C ALA A 133 5.97 -25.72 -14.58
N SER A 134 5.25 -24.91 -13.78
CA SER A 134 3.81 -25.11 -13.50
C SER A 134 3.00 -23.81 -13.50
N ALA A 135 3.60 -22.69 -13.92
CA ALA A 135 2.94 -21.40 -14.01
C ALA A 135 1.74 -21.45 -14.98
N PRO A 136 0.51 -21.18 -14.50
CA PRO A 136 -0.66 -21.18 -15.36
C PRO A 136 -0.67 -19.97 -16.32
N PRO A 137 -1.34 -20.09 -17.48
CA PRO A 137 -1.71 -18.94 -18.30
C PRO A 137 -2.49 -17.90 -17.49
N ALA A 138 -2.49 -16.64 -17.96
CA ALA A 138 -3.11 -15.53 -17.25
C ALA A 138 -4.61 -15.75 -16.96
N GLU A 139 -5.32 -16.41 -17.86
CA GLU A 139 -6.76 -16.70 -17.75
C GLU A 139 -7.06 -17.64 -16.58
N VAL A 140 -6.25 -18.70 -16.44
CA VAL A 140 -6.38 -19.69 -15.36
C VAL A 140 -5.95 -19.09 -14.01
N LEU A 141 -4.94 -18.23 -14.04
CA LEU A 141 -4.50 -17.48 -12.85
C LEU A 141 -5.58 -16.49 -12.38
N GLU A 142 -6.21 -15.78 -13.31
CA GLU A 142 -7.27 -14.82 -13.01
C GLU A 142 -8.46 -15.50 -12.31
N GLU A 143 -8.93 -16.63 -12.83
CA GLU A 143 -10.03 -17.37 -12.23
C GLU A 143 -9.70 -17.86 -10.82
N SER A 144 -8.48 -18.37 -10.64
CA SER A 144 -7.97 -18.80 -9.32
C SER A 144 -7.90 -17.65 -8.31
N LEU A 145 -7.41 -16.47 -8.74
CA LEU A 145 -7.29 -15.29 -7.88
C LEU A 145 -8.65 -14.69 -7.53
N ARG A 146 -9.60 -14.68 -8.49
CA ARG A 146 -10.98 -14.26 -8.22
C ARG A 146 -11.64 -15.16 -7.19
N GLN A 147 -11.51 -16.48 -7.33
CA GLN A 147 -12.03 -17.45 -6.35
C GLN A 147 -11.39 -17.26 -4.96
N ALA A 148 -10.08 -17.04 -4.90
CA ALA A 148 -9.37 -16.80 -3.64
C ALA A 148 -9.82 -15.49 -2.95
N LEU A 149 -10.02 -14.40 -3.70
CA LEU A 149 -10.48 -13.12 -3.14
C LEU A 149 -11.87 -13.21 -2.50
N HIS A 150 -12.75 -14.09 -2.99
CA HIS A 150 -14.05 -14.35 -2.38
C HIS A 150 -13.97 -15.18 -1.09
N ALA A 151 -12.88 -15.93 -0.87
CA ALA A 151 -12.69 -16.75 0.34
C ALA A 151 -12.18 -15.95 1.55
N PHE A 152 -11.72 -14.71 1.35
CA PHE A 152 -11.18 -13.84 2.40
C PHE A 152 -12.11 -12.67 2.79
N ARG A 153 -13.39 -12.74 2.41
CA ARG A 153 -14.42 -11.79 2.85
C ARG A 153 -15.22 -12.33 4.03
#